data_AF-A0A7C6ZFC7-F1
#
_entry.id   AF-A0A7C6ZFC7-F1
#
_cell.length_a   1.000
_cell.length_b   1.000
_cell.length_c   1.000
_cell.angle_alpha   90.00
_cell.angle_beta   90.00
_cell.angle_gamma   90.00
#
_symmetry.space_group_name_H-M   'P 1'
#
loop_
_entity.id
_entity.type
_entity.pdbx_description
1 polymer ?
#
loop_
_entity_poly.entity_id
_entity_poly.type
_entity_poly.pdbx_seq_one_letter_code
_entity_poly.pdbx_strand_id
1 'polypeptide(L)'
;MFVKERLDSIRKKKRQWEETTLKKVIERFPERKKEFRTLSGLPVERVYTPAEVAELDYERDQGLPGEYPYTRGIQPTMYRGRFWTMRQYAGFGTAEESNERYKYLLEQGQTGLSVAFDLPTQIGLDSDHPLAEGEVGKVGVAIDSLQDMETLFAGIPLDKVSTSMTINAPAAILLAMYIAVAEKQGVTPEKLAGTIQNDILKEYVARGTYIFPPQPSMRLITDTFAYCSANLPNWNTISISGYHIREAGCTAVQEVAFTLANGIAYVEAAIKAGLDVDKFAPRLSFFFNAHMDLLEEVAKFRAARRLWARIMKERFG
;
A
#
# COMPACT_ATOMS: atom_id res chain seq x y z
N MET A 1 -23.67 -23.28 -2.05
CA MET A 1 -22.43 -23.76 -2.71
C MET A 1 -22.21 -25.27 -2.58
N PHE A 2 -22.43 -25.86 -1.40
CA PHE A 2 -22.32 -27.32 -1.21
C PHE A 2 -23.65 -27.90 -0.77
N VAL A 3 -24.01 -29.08 -1.30
CA VAL A 3 -25.19 -29.82 -0.84
C VAL A 3 -24.97 -30.25 0.61
N LYS A 4 -25.94 -29.97 1.50
CA LYS A 4 -25.82 -30.23 2.95
C LYS A 4 -25.38 -31.66 3.26
N GLU A 5 -25.99 -32.64 2.60
CA GLU A 5 -25.65 -34.07 2.75
C GLU A 5 -24.17 -34.36 2.43
N ARG A 6 -23.62 -33.68 1.41
CA ARG A 6 -22.20 -33.82 1.04
C ARG A 6 -21.29 -33.21 2.09
N LEU A 7 -21.66 -32.06 2.68
CA LEU A 7 -20.91 -31.45 3.77
C LEU A 7 -20.91 -32.34 5.01
N ASP A 8 -22.06 -32.92 5.35
CA ASP A 8 -22.17 -33.83 6.50
C ASP A 8 -21.37 -35.12 6.29
N SER A 9 -21.35 -35.65 5.05
CA SER A 9 -20.46 -36.75 4.69
C SER A 9 -18.98 -36.40 4.83
N ILE A 10 -18.57 -35.19 4.41
CA ILE A 10 -17.18 -34.72 4.55
C ILE A 10 -16.80 -34.58 6.03
N ARG A 11 -17.66 -33.98 6.85
CA ARG A 11 -17.47 -33.85 8.30
C ARG A 11 -17.30 -35.22 8.96
N LYS A 12 -18.18 -36.18 8.62
CA LYS A 12 -18.09 -37.56 9.11
C LYS A 12 -16.77 -38.23 8.71
N LYS A 13 -16.34 -38.05 7.46
CA LYS A 13 -15.08 -38.62 6.96
C LYS A 13 -13.85 -38.00 7.66
N LYS A 14 -13.85 -36.68 7.87
CA LYS A 14 -12.78 -35.97 8.62
C LYS A 14 -12.69 -36.51 10.05
N ARG A 15 -13.83 -36.64 10.75
CA ARG A 15 -13.88 -37.23 12.09
C ARG A 15 -13.39 -38.68 12.13
N GLN A 16 -13.81 -39.51 11.18
CA GLN A 16 -13.32 -40.89 11.09
C GLN A 16 -11.80 -40.93 10.88
N TRP A 17 -11.26 -40.06 10.03
CA TRP A 17 -9.82 -39.95 9.82
C TRP A 17 -9.08 -39.49 11.09
N GLU A 18 -9.63 -38.54 11.84
CA GLU A 18 -9.10 -38.09 13.14
C GLU A 18 -9.01 -39.24 14.15
N GLU A 19 -10.10 -40.00 14.29
CA GLU A 19 -10.22 -41.11 15.26
C GLU A 19 -9.43 -42.37 14.85
N THR A 20 -9.06 -42.52 13.58
CA THR A 20 -8.41 -43.73 13.06
C THR A 20 -6.99 -43.47 12.55
N THR A 21 -6.84 -42.87 11.37
CA THR A 21 -5.54 -42.67 10.71
C THR A 21 -4.67 -41.69 11.48
N LEU A 22 -5.21 -40.55 11.87
CA LEU A 22 -4.45 -39.50 12.55
C LEU A 22 -4.04 -39.92 13.96
N LYS A 23 -5.00 -40.44 14.75
CA LYS A 23 -4.75 -40.88 16.13
C LYS A 23 -3.58 -41.86 16.22
N LYS A 24 -3.55 -42.88 15.35
CA LYS A 24 -2.45 -43.86 15.29
C LYS A 24 -1.07 -43.21 15.08
N VAL A 25 -1.00 -42.15 14.28
CA VAL A 25 0.25 -41.43 14.02
C VAL A 25 0.62 -40.54 15.19
N ILE A 26 -0.32 -39.76 15.74
CA ILE A 26 -0.07 -38.84 16.86
C ILE A 26 0.38 -39.59 18.12
N GLU A 27 -0.20 -40.76 18.40
CA GLU A 27 0.20 -41.59 19.55
C GLU A 27 1.64 -42.09 19.44
N ARG A 28 2.12 -42.33 18.22
CA ARG A 28 3.51 -42.78 17.97
C ARG A 28 4.49 -41.61 17.81
N PHE A 29 4.05 -40.54 17.15
CA PHE A 29 4.82 -39.36 16.80
C PHE A 29 3.95 -38.12 17.06
N PRO A 30 4.00 -37.55 18.27
CA PRO A 30 3.23 -36.35 18.57
C PRO A 30 3.70 -35.18 17.72
N GLU A 31 2.78 -34.26 17.44
CA GLU A 31 3.12 -33.06 16.70
C GLU A 31 4.02 -32.12 17.49
N ARG A 32 4.73 -31.25 16.76
CA ARG A 32 5.70 -30.30 17.33
C ARG A 32 5.06 -29.28 18.28
N LYS A 33 3.77 -29.01 18.13
CA LYS A 33 3.01 -28.07 18.96
C LYS A 33 1.62 -28.65 19.20
N LYS A 34 1.03 -28.32 20.36
CA LYS A 34 -0.37 -28.65 20.66
C LYS A 34 -1.36 -27.90 19.76
N GLU A 35 -0.97 -26.70 19.35
CA GLU A 35 -1.76 -25.83 18.49
C GLU A 35 -0.81 -25.11 17.52
N PHE A 36 -1.22 -25.03 16.25
CA PHE A 36 -0.54 -24.24 15.24
C PHE A 36 -1.30 -22.94 15.06
N ARG A 37 -0.55 -21.84 14.94
CA ARG A 37 -1.11 -20.51 14.78
C ARG A 37 -0.36 -19.77 13.67
N THR A 38 -1.04 -18.87 13.00
CA THR A 38 -0.42 -17.89 12.11
C THR A 38 0.45 -16.92 12.91
N LEU A 39 1.23 -16.08 12.22
CA LEU A 39 1.99 -15.01 12.89
C LEU A 39 1.11 -13.98 13.59
N SER A 40 -0.14 -13.81 13.16
CA SER A 40 -1.13 -12.99 13.87
C SER A 40 -1.82 -13.71 15.04
N GLY A 41 -1.42 -14.95 15.34
CA GLY A 41 -1.95 -15.73 16.44
C GLY A 41 -3.30 -16.41 16.14
N LEU A 42 -3.74 -16.46 14.87
CA LEU A 42 -4.98 -17.15 14.50
C LEU A 42 -4.76 -18.67 14.49
N PRO A 43 -5.65 -19.48 15.09
CA PRO A 43 -5.50 -20.93 15.06
C PRO A 43 -5.59 -21.47 13.63
N VAL A 44 -4.71 -22.42 13.31
CA VAL A 44 -4.64 -23.10 12.02
C VAL A 44 -4.96 -24.57 12.20
N GLU A 45 -6.00 -25.01 11.51
CA GLU A 45 -6.40 -26.42 11.51
C GLU A 45 -5.42 -27.27 10.69
N ARG A 46 -5.27 -28.53 11.09
CA ARG A 46 -4.39 -29.48 10.38
C ARG A 46 -4.79 -29.67 8.92
N VAL A 47 -6.10 -29.71 8.65
CA VAL A 47 -6.68 -29.86 7.32
C VAL A 47 -7.99 -29.06 7.23
N TYR A 48 -8.08 -28.20 6.22
CA TYR A 48 -9.31 -27.52 5.82
C TYR A 48 -10.01 -28.31 4.71
N THR A 49 -11.33 -28.39 4.80
CA THR A 49 -12.21 -29.06 3.84
C THR A 49 -13.30 -28.09 3.37
N PRO A 50 -14.14 -28.47 2.39
CA PRO A 50 -15.32 -27.68 2.03
C PRO A 50 -16.25 -27.34 3.20
N ALA A 51 -16.23 -28.12 4.28
CA ALA A 51 -17.06 -27.86 5.47
C ALA A 51 -16.67 -26.58 6.21
N GLU A 52 -15.40 -26.19 6.21
CA GLU A 52 -14.89 -24.99 6.87
C GLU A 52 -15.23 -23.69 6.11
N VAL A 53 -15.65 -23.79 4.85
CA VAL A 53 -16.09 -22.65 4.02
C VAL A 53 -17.54 -22.79 3.56
N ALA A 54 -18.35 -23.57 4.29
CA ALA A 54 -19.73 -23.86 3.93
C ALA A 54 -20.62 -22.61 3.81
N GLU A 55 -20.36 -21.60 4.65
CA GLU A 55 -21.09 -20.33 4.72
C GLU A 55 -20.57 -19.29 3.71
N LEU A 56 -19.52 -19.61 2.96
CA LEU A 56 -18.96 -18.70 1.96
C LEU A 56 -19.91 -18.63 0.76
N ASP A 57 -20.36 -17.41 0.45
CA ASP A 57 -21.12 -17.14 -0.76
C ASP A 57 -20.17 -16.67 -1.86
N TYR A 58 -20.12 -17.38 -2.98
CA TYR A 58 -19.15 -17.07 -4.04
C TYR A 58 -19.43 -15.76 -4.74
N GLU A 59 -20.69 -15.44 -5.00
CA GLU A 59 -21.06 -14.21 -5.71
C GLU A 59 -20.85 -12.99 -4.80
N ARG A 60 -21.29 -13.10 -3.54
CA ARG A 60 -21.20 -12.02 -2.54
C ARG A 60 -19.79 -11.82 -1.98
N ASP A 61 -19.04 -12.89 -1.72
CA ASP A 61 -17.80 -12.84 -0.93
C ASP A 61 -16.52 -13.07 -1.75
N GLN A 62 -16.62 -13.58 -2.99
CA GLN A 62 -15.47 -13.80 -3.88
C GLN A 62 -15.57 -12.96 -5.15
N GLY A 63 -16.69 -13.07 -5.86
CA GLY A 63 -16.91 -12.45 -7.17
C GLY A 63 -15.91 -12.90 -8.24
N LEU A 64 -15.88 -12.15 -9.33
CA LEU A 64 -14.88 -12.25 -10.41
C LEU A 64 -13.82 -11.14 -10.25
N PRO A 65 -12.59 -11.34 -10.76
CA PRO A 65 -11.58 -10.28 -10.72
C PRO A 65 -12.04 -9.08 -11.58
N GLY A 66 -11.79 -7.87 -11.10
CA GLY A 66 -12.26 -6.64 -11.76
C GLY A 66 -13.72 -6.27 -11.46
N GLU A 67 -14.44 -7.06 -10.65
CA GLU A 67 -15.82 -6.78 -10.24
C GLU A 67 -15.93 -6.73 -8.72
N TYR A 68 -16.92 -6.00 -8.21
CA TYR A 68 -17.23 -5.97 -6.77
C TYR A 68 -17.45 -7.40 -6.23
N PRO A 69 -16.87 -7.79 -5.07
CA PRO A 69 -16.11 -6.97 -4.12
C PRO A 69 -14.57 -7.09 -4.28
N TYR A 70 -14.08 -7.32 -5.50
CA TYR A 70 -12.66 -7.31 -5.90
C TYR A 70 -11.74 -8.28 -5.13
N THR A 71 -12.32 -9.30 -4.49
CA THR A 71 -11.57 -10.23 -3.63
C THR A 71 -10.50 -10.95 -4.45
N ARG A 72 -10.82 -11.31 -5.70
CA ARG A 72 -9.94 -12.04 -6.63
C ARG A 72 -8.98 -11.15 -7.43
N GLY A 73 -9.08 -9.82 -7.30
CA GLY A 73 -8.24 -8.85 -8.01
C GLY A 73 -9.03 -7.63 -8.45
N ILE A 74 -8.32 -6.50 -8.61
CA ILE A 74 -8.92 -5.22 -9.04
C ILE A 74 -8.98 -5.05 -10.57
N GLN A 75 -8.32 -5.93 -11.32
CA GLN A 75 -8.33 -5.93 -12.79
C GLN A 75 -8.85 -7.27 -13.31
N PRO A 76 -9.61 -7.31 -14.41
CA PRO A 76 -10.19 -8.56 -14.93
C PRO A 76 -9.13 -9.53 -15.48
N THR A 77 -8.04 -9.02 -16.06
CA THR A 77 -6.97 -9.85 -16.63
C THR A 77 -5.76 -10.03 -15.71
N MET A 78 -5.63 -9.20 -14.66
CA MET A 78 -4.50 -9.16 -13.73
C MET A 78 -3.16 -9.37 -14.47
N TYR A 79 -2.34 -10.31 -13.99
CA TYR A 79 -0.99 -10.57 -14.48
C TYR A 79 -0.94 -11.36 -15.79
N ARG A 80 -2.08 -11.79 -16.35
CA ARG A 80 -2.14 -12.29 -17.73
C ARG A 80 -2.09 -11.15 -18.74
N GLY A 81 -2.58 -9.96 -18.35
CA GLY A 81 -2.51 -8.75 -19.16
C GLY A 81 -1.21 -7.99 -18.92
N ARG A 82 -0.94 -7.61 -17.66
CA ARG A 82 0.25 -6.86 -17.28
C ARG A 82 0.75 -7.31 -15.91
N PHE A 83 2.05 -7.56 -15.78
CA PHE A 83 2.68 -7.80 -14.48
C PHE A 83 2.52 -6.59 -13.55
N TRP A 84 2.66 -6.82 -12.25
CA TRP A 84 2.80 -5.71 -11.30
C TRP A 84 4.01 -4.86 -11.67
N THR A 85 3.94 -3.56 -11.36
CA THR A 85 5.08 -2.68 -11.56
C THR A 85 6.22 -3.12 -10.64
N MET A 86 7.35 -3.53 -11.22
CA MET A 86 8.58 -3.74 -10.47
C MET A 86 9.15 -2.35 -10.17
N ARG A 87 9.08 -1.96 -8.90
CA ARG A 87 9.41 -0.60 -8.45
C ARG A 87 10.31 -0.68 -7.21
N GLN A 88 11.62 -0.61 -7.42
CA GLN A 88 12.58 -0.62 -6.33
C GLN A 88 12.62 0.76 -5.67
N TYR A 89 12.60 0.75 -4.34
CA TYR A 89 12.84 1.91 -3.50
C TYR A 89 14.32 2.27 -3.54
N ALA A 90 14.64 3.47 -3.99
CA ALA A 90 16.01 3.92 -4.19
C ALA A 90 16.16 5.43 -3.97
N GLY A 91 17.33 5.81 -3.50
CA GLY A 91 17.73 7.18 -3.19
C GLY A 91 18.76 7.13 -2.07
N PHE A 92 19.90 7.77 -2.29
CA PHE A 92 20.98 7.92 -1.31
C PHE A 92 21.90 9.03 -1.80
N GLY A 93 22.55 9.73 -0.87
CA GLY A 93 23.51 10.78 -1.19
C GLY A 93 22.88 11.97 -1.91
N THR A 94 23.57 12.47 -2.93
CA THR A 94 23.11 13.64 -3.70
C THR A 94 22.09 13.28 -4.78
N ALA A 95 21.47 14.32 -5.36
CA ALA A 95 20.56 14.17 -6.48
C ALA A 95 21.24 13.54 -7.72
N GLU A 96 22.52 13.84 -7.97
CA GLU A 96 23.32 13.25 -9.05
C GLU A 96 23.50 11.74 -8.86
N GLU A 97 23.95 11.31 -7.67
CA GLU A 97 24.19 9.90 -7.36
C GLU A 97 22.89 9.09 -7.44
N SER A 98 21.79 9.67 -6.94
CA SER A 98 20.46 9.06 -7.03
C SER A 98 19.95 9.00 -8.47
N ASN A 99 20.21 10.02 -9.30
CA ASN A 99 19.86 10.02 -10.72
C ASN A 99 20.60 8.90 -11.50
N GLU A 100 21.90 8.75 -11.26
CA GLU A 100 22.71 7.67 -11.85
C GLU A 100 22.13 6.29 -11.48
N ARG A 101 21.76 6.12 -10.21
CA ARG A 101 21.10 4.90 -9.73
C ARG A 101 19.76 4.66 -10.42
N TYR A 102 18.96 5.70 -10.64
CA TYR A 102 17.67 5.58 -11.33
C TYR A 102 17.82 5.16 -12.78
N LYS A 103 18.78 5.76 -13.51
CA LYS A 103 19.09 5.36 -14.90
C LYS A 103 19.55 3.90 -14.96
N TYR A 104 20.46 3.50 -14.08
CA TYR A 104 20.89 2.11 -13.97
C TYR A 104 19.71 1.15 -13.74
N LEU A 105 18.81 1.47 -12.80
CA LEU A 105 17.65 0.62 -12.51
C LEU A 105 16.70 0.50 -13.71
N LEU A 106 16.44 1.60 -14.42
CA LEU A 106 15.63 1.61 -15.64
C LEU A 106 16.27 0.76 -16.75
N GLU A 107 17.59 0.84 -16.92
CA GLU A 107 18.35 0.00 -17.85
C GLU A 107 18.26 -1.50 -17.50
N GLN A 108 18.17 -1.85 -16.21
CA GLN A 108 17.97 -3.23 -15.74
C GLN A 108 16.51 -3.72 -15.83
N GLY A 109 15.61 -2.94 -16.45
CA GLY A 109 14.22 -3.34 -16.69
C GLY A 109 13.22 -2.93 -15.60
N GLN A 110 13.61 -2.05 -14.68
CA GLN A 110 12.65 -1.42 -13.77
C GLN A 110 11.62 -0.60 -14.56
N THR A 111 10.34 -0.74 -14.22
CA THR A 111 9.22 -0.14 -14.99
C THR A 111 8.59 1.09 -14.34
N GLY A 112 9.16 1.55 -13.22
CA GLY A 112 8.80 2.79 -12.53
C GLY A 112 9.76 3.08 -11.39
N LEU A 113 9.95 4.34 -11.02
CA LEU A 113 10.89 4.77 -9.98
C LEU A 113 10.22 4.88 -8.61
N SER A 114 10.94 4.64 -7.52
CA SER A 114 10.48 5.00 -6.19
C SER A 114 11.55 5.75 -5.44
N VAL A 115 11.32 7.04 -5.21
CA VAL A 115 12.26 7.98 -4.61
C VAL A 115 12.22 7.86 -3.09
N ALA A 116 13.39 7.61 -2.51
CA ALA A 116 13.66 7.67 -1.08
C ALA A 116 14.32 9.00 -0.75
N PHE A 117 13.70 9.81 0.12
CA PHE A 117 14.27 11.08 0.58
C PHE A 117 15.01 10.90 1.90
N ASP A 118 16.01 11.72 2.18
CA ASP A 118 16.71 11.71 3.45
C ASP A 118 15.82 12.18 4.62
N LEU A 119 16.33 12.09 5.85
CA LEU A 119 15.54 12.49 7.02
C LEU A 119 15.24 14.00 7.02
N PRO A 120 16.22 14.92 6.80
CA PRO A 120 15.96 16.36 6.72
C PRO A 120 14.83 16.74 5.76
N THR A 121 14.88 16.26 4.52
CA THR A 121 13.84 16.49 3.51
C THR A 121 12.48 15.99 4.00
N GLN A 122 12.43 14.83 4.65
CA GLN A 122 11.18 14.25 5.14
C GLN A 122 10.52 15.04 6.27
N ILE A 123 11.30 15.77 7.07
CA ILE A 123 10.81 16.63 8.15
C ILE A 123 10.85 18.12 7.79
N GLY A 124 11.05 18.44 6.50
CA GLY A 124 10.95 19.81 5.97
C GLY A 124 12.06 20.74 6.44
N LEU A 125 13.28 20.21 6.55
CA LEU A 125 14.49 20.98 6.84
C LEU A 125 15.38 21.01 5.61
N ASP A 126 15.96 22.17 5.34
CA ASP A 126 17.05 22.30 4.37
C ASP A 126 18.33 21.66 4.93
N SER A 127 19.23 21.23 4.05
CA SER A 127 20.47 20.52 4.41
C SER A 127 21.42 21.32 5.33
N ASP A 128 21.32 22.65 5.36
CA ASP A 128 22.14 23.52 6.22
C ASP A 128 21.49 23.82 7.60
N HIS A 129 20.28 23.29 7.84
CA HIS A 129 19.62 23.45 9.12
C HIS A 129 20.41 22.75 10.23
N PRO A 130 20.61 23.35 11.43
CA PRO A 130 21.43 22.73 12.49
C PRO A 130 20.98 21.33 12.93
N LEU A 131 19.69 21.00 12.84
CA LEU A 131 19.15 19.66 13.15
C LEU A 131 19.36 18.63 12.02
N ALA A 132 19.78 19.05 10.83
CA ALA A 132 20.06 18.16 9.70
C ALA A 132 21.48 17.57 9.75
N GLU A 133 22.36 18.12 10.61
CA GLU A 133 23.76 17.70 10.73
C GLU A 133 23.87 16.18 10.94
N GLY A 134 24.62 15.51 10.06
CA GLY A 134 24.85 14.06 10.11
C GLY A 134 23.75 13.18 9.52
N GLU A 135 22.66 13.76 9.01
CA GLU A 135 21.53 13.03 8.41
C GLU A 135 21.29 13.36 6.93
N VAL A 136 21.91 14.42 6.41
CA VAL A 136 21.85 14.81 4.98
C VAL A 136 22.33 13.66 4.08
N GLY A 137 21.50 13.23 3.13
CA GLY A 137 21.81 12.20 2.14
C GLY A 137 22.01 10.77 2.69
N LYS A 138 21.83 10.54 4.00
CA LYS A 138 22.25 9.29 4.65
C LYS A 138 21.30 8.12 4.42
N VAL A 139 20.00 8.39 4.42
CA VAL A 139 18.94 7.36 4.31
C VAL A 139 18.05 7.56 3.08
N GLY A 140 18.44 8.48 2.21
CA GLY A 140 17.71 8.88 1.02
C GLY A 140 18.42 10.03 0.32
N VAL A 141 17.85 10.54 -0.76
CA VAL A 141 18.36 11.72 -1.47
C VAL A 141 18.00 13.00 -0.71
N ALA A 142 18.94 13.94 -0.62
CA ALA A 142 18.70 15.29 -0.11
C ALA A 142 18.06 16.16 -1.20
N ILE A 143 16.94 16.83 -0.89
CA ILE A 143 16.23 17.75 -1.80
C ILE A 143 15.82 18.99 -1.02
N ASP A 144 16.53 20.09 -1.24
CA ASP A 144 16.25 21.38 -0.61
C ASP A 144 15.48 22.31 -1.57
N SER A 145 15.73 22.15 -2.87
CA SER A 145 15.28 23.09 -3.90
C SER A 145 14.77 22.41 -5.17
N LEU A 146 14.18 23.21 -6.06
CA LEU A 146 13.83 22.76 -7.40
C LEU A 146 15.07 22.30 -8.20
N GLN A 147 16.23 22.91 -7.97
CA GLN A 147 17.48 22.55 -8.67
C GLN A 147 17.86 21.09 -8.38
N ASP A 148 17.70 20.63 -7.13
CA ASP A 148 18.01 19.24 -6.77
C ASP A 148 17.03 18.28 -7.44
N MET A 149 15.74 18.65 -7.51
CA MET A 149 14.72 17.87 -8.22
C MET A 149 14.99 17.79 -9.74
N GLU A 150 15.50 18.87 -10.34
CA GLU A 150 15.92 18.91 -11.75
C GLU A 150 17.08 17.96 -12.00
N THR A 151 18.11 18.00 -11.13
CA THR A 151 19.23 17.07 -11.17
C THR A 151 18.74 15.62 -11.00
N LEU A 152 17.88 15.36 -10.02
CA LEU A 152 17.38 14.03 -9.70
C LEU A 152 16.69 13.35 -10.90
N PHE A 153 15.99 14.14 -11.73
CA PHE A 153 15.29 13.65 -12.92
C PHE A 153 15.94 14.03 -14.25
N ALA A 154 17.18 14.53 -14.23
CA ALA A 154 17.90 14.90 -15.43
C ALA A 154 18.04 13.70 -16.39
N GLY A 155 17.53 13.84 -17.62
CA GLY A 155 17.56 12.78 -18.63
C GLY A 155 16.58 11.62 -18.39
N ILE A 156 15.65 11.74 -17.44
CA ILE A 156 14.57 10.75 -17.21
C ILE A 156 13.26 11.32 -17.77
N PRO A 157 12.64 10.70 -18.79
CA PRO A 157 11.41 11.19 -19.41
C PRO A 157 10.19 10.93 -18.50
N LEU A 158 9.68 11.98 -17.84
CA LEU A 158 8.59 11.87 -16.86
C LEU A 158 7.22 11.49 -17.47
N ASP A 159 7.07 11.60 -18.79
CA ASP A 159 5.88 11.14 -19.53
C ASP A 159 5.86 9.63 -19.81
N LYS A 160 6.99 8.94 -19.60
CA LYS A 160 7.15 7.50 -19.90
C LYS A 160 7.40 6.65 -18.66
N VAL A 161 7.89 7.27 -17.59
CA VAL A 161 8.26 6.57 -16.36
C VAL A 161 7.29 6.97 -15.26
N SER A 162 6.61 5.99 -14.67
CA SER A 162 5.81 6.28 -13.49
C SER A 162 6.71 6.49 -12.27
N THR A 163 6.51 7.55 -11.49
CA THR A 163 7.33 7.87 -10.31
C THR A 163 6.51 7.81 -9.02
N SER A 164 7.02 7.09 -8.03
CA SER A 164 6.51 7.11 -6.66
C SER A 164 7.46 7.93 -5.79
N MET A 165 6.94 8.77 -4.92
CA MET A 165 7.71 9.56 -3.96
C MET A 165 7.27 9.18 -2.55
N THR A 166 8.18 8.56 -1.78
CA THR A 166 7.93 8.17 -0.39
C THR A 166 8.13 9.38 0.52
N ILE A 167 7.20 10.32 0.44
CA ILE A 167 7.21 11.58 1.16
C ILE A 167 5.82 11.86 1.75
N ASN A 168 5.79 12.47 2.94
CA ASN A 168 4.55 12.62 3.72
C ASN A 168 4.31 14.06 4.13
N ALA A 169 4.90 14.54 5.23
CA ALA A 169 4.60 15.88 5.73
C ALA A 169 4.84 17.01 4.71
N PRO A 170 5.94 17.01 3.91
CA PRO A 170 6.14 17.99 2.84
C PRO A 170 5.69 17.47 1.46
N ALA A 171 4.84 16.44 1.37
CA ALA A 171 4.50 15.79 0.09
C ALA A 171 3.94 16.73 -0.97
N ALA A 172 3.12 17.71 -0.57
CA ALA A 172 2.59 18.72 -1.49
C ALA A 172 3.70 19.58 -2.12
N ILE A 173 4.75 19.90 -1.36
CA ILE A 173 5.89 20.71 -1.83
C ILE A 173 6.71 19.91 -2.84
N LEU A 174 7.07 18.68 -2.50
CA LEU A 174 7.86 17.82 -3.40
C LEU A 174 7.06 17.45 -4.66
N LEU A 175 5.73 17.31 -4.55
CA LEU A 175 4.87 17.17 -5.73
C LEU A 175 4.89 18.42 -6.60
N ALA A 176 4.81 19.62 -6.02
CA ALA A 176 4.91 20.87 -6.78
C ALA A 176 6.25 21.00 -7.52
N MET A 177 7.36 20.64 -6.86
CA MET A 177 8.68 20.58 -7.51
C MET A 177 8.71 19.58 -8.66
N TYR A 178 8.16 18.38 -8.47
CA TYR A 178 8.07 17.36 -9.52
C TYR A 178 7.27 17.83 -10.73
N ILE A 179 6.14 18.53 -10.51
CA ILE A 179 5.33 19.14 -11.59
C ILE A 179 6.16 20.20 -12.32
N ALA A 180 6.86 21.08 -11.62
CA ALA A 180 7.69 22.12 -12.25
C ALA A 180 8.82 21.52 -13.11
N VAL A 181 9.44 20.42 -12.67
CA VAL A 181 10.42 19.68 -13.50
C VAL A 181 9.76 19.10 -14.75
N ALA A 182 8.56 18.52 -14.63
CA ALA A 182 7.81 18.02 -15.77
C ALA A 182 7.46 19.12 -16.78
N GLU A 183 7.03 20.28 -16.30
CA GLU A 183 6.76 21.46 -17.15
C GLU A 183 8.02 21.92 -17.88
N LYS A 184 9.17 21.98 -17.21
CA LYS A 184 10.48 22.28 -17.84
C LYS A 184 10.89 21.26 -18.89
N GLN A 185 10.48 20.00 -18.74
CA GLN A 185 10.66 18.95 -19.75
C GLN A 185 9.62 19.00 -20.89
N GLY A 186 8.63 19.90 -20.82
CA GLY A 186 7.54 19.98 -21.79
C GLY A 186 6.48 18.89 -21.65
N VAL A 187 6.39 18.25 -20.47
CA VAL A 187 5.42 17.19 -20.16
C VAL A 187 4.14 17.82 -19.62
N THR A 188 2.99 17.47 -20.22
CA THR A 188 1.70 17.97 -19.77
C THR A 188 1.19 17.18 -18.54
N PRO A 189 0.38 17.79 -17.66
CA PRO A 189 -0.11 17.15 -16.45
C PRO A 189 -0.81 15.79 -16.66
N GLU A 190 -1.50 15.60 -17.79
CA GLU A 190 -2.22 14.35 -18.10
C GLU A 190 -1.29 13.17 -18.38
N LYS A 191 -0.03 13.44 -18.77
CA LYS A 191 0.97 12.40 -19.02
C LYS A 191 1.70 11.97 -17.75
N LEU A 192 1.59 12.73 -16.66
CA LEU A 192 2.23 12.39 -15.40
C LEU A 192 1.48 11.27 -14.69
N ALA A 193 2.20 10.17 -14.47
CA ALA A 193 1.69 9.02 -13.75
C ALA A 193 2.56 8.74 -12.53
N GLY A 194 1.99 8.81 -11.34
CA GLY A 194 2.80 8.63 -10.15
C GLY A 194 2.01 8.53 -8.87
N THR A 195 2.73 8.56 -7.75
CA THR A 195 2.18 8.47 -6.42
C THR A 195 3.03 9.30 -5.47
N ILE A 196 2.38 10.07 -4.59
CA ILE A 196 3.01 10.53 -3.34
C ILE A 196 2.48 9.68 -2.19
N GLN A 197 3.30 9.39 -1.18
CA GLN A 197 2.84 8.58 -0.06
C GLN A 197 1.75 9.31 0.74
N ASN A 198 2.00 10.56 1.14
CA ASN A 198 0.99 11.52 1.62
C ASN A 198 0.04 10.99 2.72
N ASP A 199 0.47 10.01 3.51
CA ASP A 199 -0.30 9.44 4.62
C ASP A 199 0.27 9.95 5.92
N ILE A 200 -0.26 11.07 6.42
CA ILE A 200 0.18 11.64 7.68
C ILE A 200 -0.31 10.85 8.92
N LEU A 201 -1.44 10.14 8.85
CA LEU A 201 -2.01 9.49 10.04
C LEU A 201 -1.10 8.38 10.55
N LYS A 202 -0.49 7.60 9.64
CA LYS A 202 0.52 6.60 10.01
C LYS A 202 1.86 7.21 10.49
N GLU A 203 2.14 8.49 10.20
CA GLU A 203 3.32 9.16 10.77
C GLU A 203 3.20 9.28 12.29
N TYR A 204 2.04 9.69 12.80
CA TYR A 204 1.85 9.84 14.24
C TYR A 204 1.84 8.50 14.99
N VAL A 205 1.44 7.42 14.32
CA VAL A 205 1.27 6.10 14.95
C VAL A 205 2.53 5.24 14.89
N ALA A 206 3.31 5.32 13.80
CA ALA A 206 4.36 4.33 13.53
C ALA A 206 5.69 4.88 12.97
N ARG A 207 5.67 5.95 12.16
CA ARG A 207 6.84 6.34 11.36
C ARG A 207 7.59 7.59 11.85
N GLY A 208 6.88 8.56 12.44
CA GLY A 208 7.47 9.67 13.18
C GLY A 208 7.97 10.88 12.36
N THR A 209 7.76 10.96 11.04
CA THR A 209 8.22 12.10 10.22
C THR A 209 7.10 13.13 9.96
N TYR A 210 6.40 13.54 11.02
CA TYR A 210 5.39 14.59 10.94
C TYR A 210 5.98 15.97 11.28
N ILE A 211 5.42 17.04 10.70
CA ILE A 211 5.85 18.42 10.96
C ILE A 211 4.78 19.17 11.76
N PHE A 212 3.54 19.17 11.27
CA PHE A 212 2.43 19.91 11.86
C PHE A 212 1.56 19.03 12.78
N PRO A 213 0.71 19.63 13.63
CA PRO A 213 -0.34 18.88 14.34
C PRO A 213 -1.32 18.17 13.39
N PRO A 214 -2.09 17.17 13.85
CA PRO A 214 -2.93 16.35 12.98
C PRO A 214 -3.93 17.12 12.10
N GLN A 215 -4.60 18.15 12.65
CA GLN A 215 -5.63 18.89 11.92
C GLN A 215 -5.11 19.67 10.70
N PRO A 216 -4.09 20.55 10.81
CA PRO A 216 -3.52 21.21 9.63
C PRO A 216 -2.88 20.22 8.65
N SER A 217 -2.27 19.13 9.13
CA SER A 217 -1.74 18.10 8.24
C SER A 217 -2.84 17.43 7.41
N MET A 218 -3.98 17.07 8.02
CA MET A 218 -5.12 16.50 7.29
C MET A 218 -5.66 17.45 6.23
N ARG A 219 -5.67 18.77 6.49
CA ARG A 219 -6.04 19.77 5.49
C ARG A 219 -5.11 19.73 4.28
N LEU A 220 -3.79 19.65 4.47
CA LEU A 220 -2.83 19.55 3.37
C LEU A 220 -3.09 18.32 2.48
N ILE A 221 -3.50 17.20 3.10
CA ILE A 221 -3.90 16.00 2.35
C ILE A 221 -5.12 16.29 1.46
N THR A 222 -6.19 16.89 2.02
CA THR A 222 -7.40 17.20 1.25
C THR A 222 -7.17 18.26 0.18
N ASP A 223 -6.32 19.26 0.44
CA ASP A 223 -5.93 20.28 -0.54
C ASP A 223 -5.17 19.62 -1.71
N THR A 224 -4.31 18.64 -1.41
CA THR A 224 -3.61 17.84 -2.43
C THR A 224 -4.57 16.99 -3.26
N PHE A 225 -5.62 16.42 -2.64
CA PHE A 225 -6.65 15.66 -3.36
C PHE A 225 -7.41 16.57 -4.33
N ALA A 226 -7.81 17.76 -3.87
CA ALA A 226 -8.55 18.73 -4.67
C ALA A 226 -7.71 19.18 -5.87
N TYR A 227 -6.44 19.53 -5.65
CA TYR A 227 -5.53 19.94 -6.72
C TYR A 227 -5.33 18.83 -7.76
N CYS A 228 -5.00 17.62 -7.32
CA CYS A 228 -4.74 16.52 -8.26
C CYS A 228 -6.00 16.09 -9.00
N SER A 229 -7.17 16.07 -8.35
CA SER A 229 -8.44 15.76 -9.01
C SER A 229 -8.78 16.73 -10.14
N ALA A 230 -8.33 17.99 -10.05
CA ALA A 230 -8.57 19.00 -11.08
C ALA A 230 -7.47 19.06 -12.15
N ASN A 231 -6.21 18.78 -11.79
CA ASN A 231 -5.06 19.10 -12.65
C ASN A 231 -4.18 17.89 -13.00
N LEU A 232 -4.17 16.82 -12.19
CA LEU A 232 -3.29 15.66 -12.37
C LEU A 232 -4.10 14.37 -12.43
N PRO A 233 -4.84 14.15 -13.54
CA PRO A 233 -5.85 13.10 -13.59
C PRO A 233 -5.26 11.71 -13.42
N ASN A 234 -3.96 11.49 -13.66
CA ASN A 234 -3.28 10.19 -13.59
C ASN A 234 -2.37 10.01 -12.35
N TRP A 235 -2.47 10.92 -11.37
CA TRP A 235 -1.70 10.87 -10.15
C TRP A 235 -2.47 10.19 -9.01
N ASN A 236 -1.84 9.24 -8.32
CA ASN A 236 -2.37 8.69 -7.08
C ASN A 236 -2.01 9.64 -5.92
N THR A 237 -3.03 10.21 -5.31
CA THR A 237 -2.88 11.36 -4.40
C THR A 237 -2.40 10.98 -2.99
N ILE A 238 -2.49 9.69 -2.67
CA ILE A 238 -2.08 9.10 -1.40
C ILE A 238 -1.82 7.62 -1.59
N SER A 239 -0.93 7.10 -0.77
CA SER A 239 -0.72 5.67 -0.54
C SER A 239 -0.98 5.35 0.93
N ILE A 240 -2.22 5.01 1.26
CA ILE A 240 -2.68 4.72 2.62
C ILE A 240 -1.96 3.46 3.11
N SER A 241 -1.12 3.59 4.14
CA SER A 241 0.00 2.69 4.37
C SER A 241 -0.14 1.87 5.65
N GLY A 242 -0.28 0.55 5.48
CA GLY A 242 -0.12 -0.44 6.55
C GLY A 242 1.31 -0.91 6.76
N TYR A 243 2.19 -0.76 5.75
CA TYR A 243 3.57 -1.24 5.80
C TYR A 243 4.31 -0.83 7.08
N HIS A 244 4.34 0.47 7.39
CA HIS A 244 5.07 1.02 8.54
C HIS A 244 4.46 0.58 9.87
N ILE A 245 3.13 0.47 9.91
CA ILE A 245 2.40 0.01 11.10
C ILE A 245 2.75 -1.46 11.38
N ARG A 246 2.88 -2.28 10.32
CA ARG A 246 3.33 -3.68 10.41
C ARG A 246 4.78 -3.78 10.86
N GLU A 247 5.69 -2.98 10.29
CA GLU A 247 7.09 -2.94 10.71
C GLU A 247 7.28 -2.43 12.16
N ALA A 248 6.35 -1.60 12.65
CA ALA A 248 6.31 -1.19 14.06
C ALA A 248 5.82 -2.30 15.02
N GLY A 249 5.48 -3.49 14.49
CA GLY A 249 5.21 -4.69 15.29
C GLY A 249 3.74 -5.14 15.36
N CYS A 250 2.85 -4.61 14.51
CA CYS A 250 1.44 -5.02 14.53
C CYS A 250 1.19 -6.36 13.80
N THR A 251 0.07 -7.02 14.11
CA THR A 251 -0.39 -8.24 13.42
C THR A 251 -0.97 -7.93 12.02
N ALA A 252 -1.17 -8.94 11.16
CA ALA A 252 -1.77 -8.74 9.83
C ALA A 252 -3.21 -8.21 9.95
N VAL A 253 -3.92 -8.62 10.99
CA VAL A 253 -5.27 -8.13 11.32
C VAL A 253 -5.22 -6.65 11.71
N GLN A 254 -4.30 -6.26 12.58
CA GLN A 254 -4.11 -4.87 13.00
C GLN A 254 -3.68 -3.98 11.84
N GLU A 255 -2.76 -4.45 10.99
CA GLU A 255 -2.33 -3.73 9.79
C GLU A 255 -3.54 -3.37 8.92
N VAL A 256 -4.39 -4.33 8.58
CA VAL A 256 -5.59 -4.06 7.77
C VAL A 256 -6.56 -3.14 8.51
N ALA A 257 -6.85 -3.40 9.78
CA ALA A 257 -7.80 -2.61 10.55
C ALA A 257 -7.39 -1.13 10.65
N PHE A 258 -6.14 -0.86 11.04
CA PHE A 258 -5.64 0.50 11.21
C PHE A 258 -5.50 1.23 9.87
N THR A 259 -5.04 0.53 8.83
CA THR A 259 -4.92 1.13 7.48
C THR A 259 -6.28 1.51 6.90
N LEU A 260 -7.29 0.63 7.02
CA LEU A 260 -8.63 0.94 6.53
C LEU A 260 -9.32 2.01 7.39
N ALA A 261 -9.04 2.06 8.69
CA ALA A 261 -9.49 3.16 9.56
C ALA A 261 -8.90 4.51 9.13
N ASN A 262 -7.61 4.57 8.80
CA ASN A 262 -7.00 5.77 8.22
C ASN A 262 -7.66 6.13 6.88
N GLY A 263 -7.90 5.14 6.00
CA GLY A 263 -8.58 5.35 4.72
C GLY A 263 -9.98 5.95 4.89
N ILE A 264 -10.77 5.45 5.85
CA ILE A 264 -12.07 6.03 6.23
C ILE A 264 -11.91 7.49 6.65
N ALA A 265 -10.95 7.79 7.53
CA ALA A 265 -10.73 9.16 8.01
C ALA A 265 -10.34 10.12 6.87
N TYR A 266 -9.56 9.66 5.89
CA TYR A 266 -9.22 10.45 4.70
C TYR A 266 -10.42 10.73 3.81
N VAL A 267 -11.24 9.72 3.55
CA VAL A 267 -12.47 9.88 2.74
C VAL A 267 -13.44 10.83 3.43
N GLU A 268 -13.65 10.68 4.74
CA GLU A 268 -14.50 11.59 5.54
C GLU A 268 -13.99 13.03 5.53
N ALA A 269 -12.67 13.23 5.69
CA ALA A 269 -12.07 14.55 5.64
C ALA A 269 -12.24 15.22 4.27
N ALA A 270 -12.04 14.46 3.18
CA ALA A 270 -12.21 14.96 1.82
C ALA A 270 -13.66 15.33 1.51
N ILE A 271 -14.63 14.49 1.89
CA ILE A 271 -16.07 14.80 1.73
C ILE A 271 -16.42 16.04 2.55
N LYS A 272 -15.94 16.14 3.79
CA LYS A 272 -16.15 17.33 4.64
C LYS A 272 -15.55 18.61 4.04
N ALA A 273 -14.47 18.48 3.28
CA ALA A 273 -13.86 19.58 2.52
C ALA A 273 -14.60 19.89 1.20
N GLY A 274 -15.68 19.18 0.88
CA GLY A 274 -16.53 19.42 -0.29
C GLY A 274 -16.10 18.66 -1.55
N LEU A 275 -15.20 17.68 -1.43
CA LEU A 275 -14.81 16.85 -2.57
C LEU A 275 -15.83 15.74 -2.82
N ASP A 276 -16.09 15.48 -4.10
CA ASP A 276 -16.93 14.38 -4.57
C ASP A 276 -16.17 13.05 -4.50
N VAL A 277 -16.71 12.08 -3.76
CA VAL A 277 -16.08 10.78 -3.51
C VAL A 277 -15.75 10.04 -4.79
N ASP A 278 -16.62 10.11 -5.80
CA ASP A 278 -16.42 9.40 -7.07
C ASP A 278 -15.32 10.03 -7.94
N LYS A 279 -14.92 11.27 -7.63
CA LYS A 279 -13.83 11.96 -8.34
C LYS A 279 -12.47 11.65 -7.74
N PHE A 280 -12.34 11.66 -6.41
CA PHE A 280 -11.03 11.44 -5.78
C PHE A 280 -10.76 9.99 -5.38
N ALA A 281 -11.78 9.20 -5.02
CA ALA A 281 -11.60 7.83 -4.53
C ALA A 281 -10.88 6.90 -5.54
N PRO A 282 -11.12 6.99 -6.87
CA PRO A 282 -10.39 6.19 -7.86
C PRO A 282 -8.87 6.41 -7.87
N ARG A 283 -8.37 7.49 -7.25
CA ARG A 283 -6.94 7.82 -7.13
C ARG A 283 -6.35 7.56 -5.76
N LEU A 284 -7.13 7.02 -4.83
CA LEU A 284 -6.61 6.49 -3.57
C LEU A 284 -5.88 5.18 -3.84
N SER A 285 -4.68 5.03 -3.28
CA SER A 285 -3.91 3.79 -3.33
C SER A 285 -3.55 3.32 -1.93
N PHE A 286 -3.09 2.07 -1.82
CA PHE A 286 -2.72 1.44 -0.55
C PHE A 286 -1.33 0.84 -0.62
N PHE A 287 -0.64 0.80 0.53
CA PHE A 287 0.65 0.15 0.68
C PHE A 287 0.70 -0.75 1.91
N PHE A 288 0.70 -2.06 1.65
CA PHE A 288 0.73 -3.10 2.67
C PHE A 288 2.07 -3.85 2.63
N ASN A 289 2.45 -4.42 3.76
CA ASN A 289 3.60 -5.32 3.88
C ASN A 289 3.31 -6.70 3.29
N ALA A 290 4.33 -7.49 2.96
CA ALA A 290 4.23 -8.91 2.70
C ALA A 290 5.20 -9.67 3.61
N HIS A 291 4.70 -10.19 4.73
CA HIS A 291 5.51 -10.84 5.76
C HIS A 291 5.73 -12.34 5.49
N MET A 292 6.39 -13.04 6.42
CA MET A 292 6.84 -14.44 6.26
C MET A 292 5.72 -15.49 6.22
N ASP A 293 4.52 -15.22 6.75
CA ASP A 293 3.40 -16.18 6.74
C ASP A 293 2.65 -16.09 5.40
N LEU A 294 3.13 -16.84 4.41
CA LEU A 294 2.66 -16.77 3.03
C LEU A 294 1.12 -16.82 2.89
N LEU A 295 0.46 -17.76 3.57
CA LEU A 295 -0.98 -17.96 3.42
C LEU A 295 -1.78 -16.89 4.15
N GLU A 296 -1.32 -16.44 5.32
CA GLU A 296 -1.93 -15.33 6.04
C GLU A 296 -1.84 -14.04 5.22
N GLU A 297 -0.68 -13.74 4.62
CA GLU A 297 -0.50 -12.53 3.83
C GLU A 297 -1.34 -12.56 2.54
N VAL A 298 -1.45 -13.71 1.86
CA VAL A 298 -2.38 -13.88 0.73
C VAL A 298 -3.84 -13.66 1.17
N ALA A 299 -4.24 -14.17 2.33
CA ALA A 299 -5.57 -13.94 2.88
C ALA A 299 -5.80 -12.46 3.24
N LYS A 300 -4.80 -11.80 3.84
CA LYS A 300 -4.80 -10.38 4.21
C LYS A 300 -5.11 -9.49 3.01
N PHE A 301 -4.37 -9.63 1.91
CA PHE A 301 -4.60 -8.80 0.73
C PHE A 301 -6.00 -8.98 0.12
N ARG A 302 -6.51 -10.22 0.12
CA ARG A 302 -7.86 -10.54 -0.38
C ARG A 302 -8.93 -9.94 0.53
N ALA A 303 -8.76 -10.06 1.84
CA ALA A 303 -9.65 -9.49 2.84
C ALA A 303 -9.66 -7.96 2.77
N ALA A 304 -8.49 -7.32 2.68
CA ALA A 304 -8.36 -5.87 2.58
C ALA A 304 -9.14 -5.29 1.40
N ARG A 305 -9.02 -5.88 0.20
CA ARG A 305 -9.80 -5.46 -0.99
C ARG A 305 -11.31 -5.58 -0.77
N ARG A 306 -11.76 -6.73 -0.24
CA ARG A 306 -13.18 -6.97 0.03
C ARG A 306 -13.75 -6.00 1.04
N LEU A 307 -13.02 -5.77 2.12
CA LEU A 307 -13.40 -4.84 3.18
C LEU A 307 -13.45 -3.42 2.64
N TRP A 308 -12.44 -2.96 1.91
CA TRP A 308 -12.43 -1.63 1.34
C TRP A 308 -13.58 -1.41 0.34
N ALA A 309 -13.84 -2.39 -0.54
CA ALA A 309 -14.95 -2.32 -1.49
C ALA A 309 -16.31 -2.18 -0.78
N ARG A 310 -16.51 -2.93 0.30
CA ARG A 310 -17.73 -2.82 1.14
C ARG A 310 -17.79 -1.49 1.87
N ILE A 311 -16.70 -1.04 2.48
CA ILE A 311 -16.62 0.25 3.18
C ILE A 311 -17.01 1.38 2.24
N MET A 312 -16.41 1.45 1.04
CA MET A 312 -16.74 2.51 0.08
C MET A 312 -18.22 2.48 -0.29
N LYS A 313 -18.73 1.33 -0.75
CA LYS A 313 -20.12 1.18 -1.19
C LYS A 313 -21.16 1.41 -0.09
N GLU A 314 -20.93 0.87 1.10
CA GLU A 314 -21.93 0.83 2.17
C GLU A 314 -21.88 2.08 3.06
N ARG A 315 -20.70 2.70 3.23
CA ARG A 315 -20.52 3.89 4.07
C ARG A 315 -20.56 5.20 3.29
N PHE A 316 -20.06 5.22 2.06
CA PHE A 316 -19.84 6.46 1.31
C PHE A 316 -20.69 6.61 0.04
N GLY A 317 -21.41 5.56 -0.37
CA GLY A 317 -22.29 5.55 -1.54
C GLY A 317 -21.65 4.90 -2.76
#